data_AF-A0A6J7CBD9-F1
#
_entry.id   AF-A0A6J7CBD9-F1
#
_cell.length_a   1.000
_cell.length_b   1.000
_cell.length_c   1.000
_cell.angle_alpha   90.00
_cell.angle_beta   90.00
_cell.angle_gamma   90.00
#
_symmetry.space_group_name_H-M   'P 1'
#
loop_
_entity.id
_entity.type
_entity.pdbx_description
1 polymer ?
#
loop_
_entity_poly.entity_id
_entity_poly.type
_entity_poly.pdbx_seq_one_letter_code
_entity_poly.pdbx_strand_id
1 'polypeptide(L)'
;MRDGRSPVVTCVGEPSSGRETEDPDWYAATARPRDVLVVGAGVAGLEAARVAAARGHRVRVVERSQRVGGVAAITGPGAPLVEWLAAECAAAGLAIEFDADERSARPGELIIQATGAVHGRRAYAIADGAIVLDVVDVHSGAVTLPDGPIALFDPIGGPIAVDLAEQLGDRAILITQDQIAGNELSRTGDLAPANVRLQQRNVHIERRSILRAVRPGEIEMEDRFSGERRTVAAAALIDCGFRLPTDPITGAHAQVGDCVAPRTLHEAVLEGRRAALSI
;
A
#
# COMPACT_ATOMS: atom_id res chain seq x y z
N MET A 1 -17.22 13.36 23.56
CA MET A 1 -16.11 14.32 23.39
C MET A 1 -15.23 13.76 22.28
N ARG A 2 -15.19 14.40 21.10
CA ARG A 2 -14.27 14.01 20.03
C ARG A 2 -12.88 14.58 20.40
N ASP A 3 -12.07 13.78 21.07
CA ASP A 3 -10.67 14.07 21.41
C ASP A 3 -9.80 13.00 20.72
N GLY A 4 -8.51 13.25 20.49
CA GLY A 4 -7.57 12.28 19.92
C GLY A 4 -7.48 10.96 20.69
N ARG A 5 -8.02 10.90 21.92
CA ARG A 5 -8.16 9.69 22.73
C ARG A 5 -9.40 8.85 22.40
N SER A 6 -10.31 9.36 21.59
CA SER A 6 -11.55 8.69 21.17
C SER A 6 -11.87 9.08 19.72
N PRO A 7 -11.08 8.57 18.75
CA PRO A 7 -11.31 8.85 17.35
C PRO A 7 -12.65 8.27 16.89
N VAL A 8 -13.21 8.83 15.81
CA VAL A 8 -14.38 8.24 15.16
C VAL A 8 -13.99 6.85 14.67
N VAL A 9 -14.76 5.84 15.07
CA VAL A 9 -14.59 4.47 14.57
C VAL A 9 -14.95 4.47 13.09
N THR A 10 -14.07 3.91 12.27
CA THR A 10 -14.29 3.75 10.83
C THR A 10 -13.88 2.35 10.40
N CYS A 11 -14.25 1.96 9.18
CA CYS A 11 -13.95 0.66 8.61
C CYS A 11 -13.29 0.82 7.23
N VAL A 12 -12.31 -0.01 6.93
CA VAL A 12 -11.64 -0.02 5.62
C VAL A 12 -12.60 -0.51 4.53
N GLY A 13 -13.37 -1.57 4.80
CA GLY A 13 -14.34 -2.12 3.84
C GLY A 13 -15.67 -1.36 3.79
N GLU A 14 -16.02 -0.65 4.87
CA GLU A 14 -17.23 0.17 4.96
C GLU A 14 -16.88 1.58 5.45
N PRO A 15 -16.29 2.44 4.60
CA PRO A 15 -15.84 3.78 4.97
C PRO A 15 -16.97 4.72 5.43
N SER A 16 -18.25 4.35 5.25
CA SER A 16 -19.40 5.08 5.82
C SER A 16 -19.57 4.86 7.32
N SER A 17 -18.90 3.86 7.90
CA SER A 17 -18.91 3.61 9.35
C SER A 17 -18.43 4.84 10.12
N GLY A 18 -19.25 5.33 11.04
CA GLY A 18 -19.01 6.55 11.82
C GLY A 18 -19.35 7.85 11.10
N ARG A 19 -19.91 7.78 9.88
CA ARG A 19 -20.36 8.91 9.05
C ARG A 19 -21.74 8.66 8.43
N GLU A 20 -22.54 7.79 9.01
CA GLU A 20 -23.80 7.29 8.44
C GLU A 20 -24.81 8.42 8.14
N THR A 21 -24.75 9.55 8.86
CA THR A 21 -25.62 10.71 8.65
C THR A 21 -25.10 11.70 7.62
N GLU A 22 -23.81 11.62 7.27
CA GLU A 22 -23.12 12.53 6.36
C GLU A 22 -22.92 11.90 4.96
N ASP A 23 -22.82 10.58 4.90
CA ASP A 23 -22.54 9.87 3.65
C ASP A 23 -23.81 9.73 2.79
N PRO A 24 -23.69 9.96 1.46
CA PRO A 24 -24.81 9.82 0.55
C PRO A 24 -25.18 8.35 0.35
N ASP A 25 -26.45 8.09 0.02
CA ASP A 25 -26.91 6.76 -0.37
C ASP A 25 -26.25 6.35 -1.69
N TRP A 26 -25.23 5.49 -1.57
CA TRP A 26 -24.42 5.06 -2.70
C TRP A 26 -25.05 3.93 -3.52
N TYR A 27 -26.15 3.34 -3.05
CA TYR A 27 -26.97 2.40 -3.82
C TYR A 27 -27.96 3.11 -4.75
N ALA A 28 -28.17 4.42 -4.57
CA ALA A 28 -29.07 5.17 -5.42
C ALA A 28 -28.54 5.24 -6.85
N ALA A 29 -29.31 4.68 -7.80
CA ALA A 29 -28.99 4.72 -9.22
C ALA A 29 -28.95 6.17 -9.74
N THR A 30 -28.02 6.44 -10.65
CA THR A 30 -27.94 7.73 -11.33
C THR A 30 -29.03 7.86 -12.40
N ALA A 31 -29.59 9.07 -12.54
CA ALA A 31 -30.50 9.39 -13.64
C ALA A 31 -29.77 9.59 -14.98
N ARG A 32 -28.43 9.71 -14.96
CA ARG A 32 -27.61 10.00 -16.15
C ARG A 32 -26.38 9.09 -16.22
N PRO A 33 -26.53 7.83 -16.66
CA PRO A 33 -25.42 6.91 -16.85
C PRO A 33 -24.34 7.49 -17.78
N ARG A 34 -23.08 7.25 -17.43
CA ARG A 34 -21.90 7.64 -18.22
C ARG A 34 -20.99 6.44 -18.47
N ASP A 35 -20.15 6.56 -19.48
CA ASP A 35 -19.04 5.63 -19.72
C ASP A 35 -17.85 6.05 -18.83
N VAL A 36 -17.34 5.12 -18.04
CA VAL A 36 -16.29 5.35 -17.04
C VAL A 36 -15.15 4.37 -17.25
N LEU A 37 -13.93 4.88 -17.40
CA LEU A 37 -12.71 4.11 -17.38
C LEU A 37 -12.02 4.27 -16.03
N VAL A 38 -11.83 3.18 -15.31
CA VAL A 38 -11.00 3.14 -14.11
C VAL A 38 -9.63 2.60 -14.47
N VAL A 39 -8.58 3.39 -14.26
CA VAL A 39 -7.20 3.02 -14.57
C VAL A 39 -6.48 2.57 -13.30
N GLY A 40 -6.24 1.27 -13.19
CA GLY A 40 -5.65 0.59 -12.04
C GLY A 40 -6.67 -0.25 -11.27
N ALA A 41 -6.39 -1.54 -11.10
CA ALA A 41 -7.25 -2.47 -10.36
C ALA A 41 -6.78 -2.69 -8.91
N GLY A 42 -6.19 -1.67 -8.28
CA GLY A 42 -5.94 -1.64 -6.83
C GLY A 42 -7.21 -1.40 -6.02
N VAL A 43 -7.13 -1.42 -4.69
CA VAL A 43 -8.32 -1.24 -3.80
C VAL A 43 -9.14 0.02 -4.10
N ALA A 44 -8.50 1.14 -4.42
CA ALA A 44 -9.19 2.38 -4.79
C ALA A 44 -9.96 2.25 -6.10
N GLY A 45 -9.33 1.61 -7.11
CA GLY A 45 -9.94 1.42 -8.42
C GLY A 45 -11.06 0.39 -8.39
N LEU A 46 -10.87 -0.73 -7.69
CA LEU A 46 -11.92 -1.74 -7.53
C LEU A 46 -13.15 -1.17 -6.81
N GLU A 47 -12.96 -0.39 -5.74
CA GLU A 47 -14.09 0.26 -5.05
C GLU A 47 -14.77 1.30 -5.95
N ALA A 48 -13.99 2.15 -6.65
CA ALA A 48 -14.55 3.12 -7.60
C ALA A 48 -15.39 2.43 -8.69
N ALA A 49 -14.87 1.34 -9.25
CA ALA A 49 -15.54 0.57 -10.28
C ALA A 49 -16.83 -0.08 -9.76
N ARG A 50 -16.77 -0.75 -8.60
CA ARG A 50 -17.90 -1.40 -7.94
C ARG A 50 -19.02 -0.40 -7.65
N VAL A 51 -18.70 0.75 -7.06
CA VAL A 51 -19.69 1.78 -6.71
C VAL A 51 -20.26 2.46 -7.96
N ALA A 52 -19.44 2.78 -8.96
CA ALA A 52 -19.92 3.37 -10.21
C ALA A 52 -20.86 2.41 -10.97
N ALA A 53 -20.53 1.12 -10.98
CA ALA A 53 -21.38 0.09 -11.59
C ALA A 53 -22.71 -0.08 -10.85
N ALA A 54 -22.69 -0.13 -9.51
CA ALA A 54 -23.90 -0.21 -8.68
C ALA A 54 -24.84 0.98 -8.92
N ARG A 55 -24.28 2.16 -9.22
CA ARG A 55 -25.05 3.36 -9.57
C ARG A 55 -25.59 3.35 -11.00
N GLY A 56 -25.21 2.38 -11.83
CA GLY A 56 -25.69 2.21 -13.21
C GLY A 56 -24.80 2.80 -14.30
N HIS A 57 -23.56 3.20 -13.99
CA HIS A 57 -22.59 3.62 -15.01
C HIS A 57 -22.08 2.42 -15.83
N ARG A 58 -21.63 2.68 -17.06
CA ARG A 58 -20.95 1.67 -17.89
C ARG A 58 -19.46 1.75 -17.59
N VAL A 59 -18.97 0.79 -16.81
CA VAL A 59 -17.62 0.83 -16.25
C VAL A 59 -16.72 -0.17 -16.96
N ARG A 60 -15.52 0.28 -17.32
CA ARG A 60 -14.38 -0.56 -17.70
C ARG A 60 -13.26 -0.33 -16.70
N VAL A 61 -12.55 -1.40 -16.35
CA VAL A 61 -11.35 -1.32 -15.52
C VAL A 61 -10.18 -1.81 -16.35
N VAL A 62 -9.09 -1.06 -16.35
CA VAL A 62 -7.83 -1.46 -17.01
C VAL A 62 -6.74 -1.59 -15.97
N GLU A 63 -5.94 -2.64 -16.07
CA GLU A 63 -4.84 -2.94 -15.17
C GLU A 63 -3.60 -3.31 -15.97
N ARG A 64 -2.46 -2.71 -15.61
CA ARG A 64 -1.21 -2.91 -16.33
C ARG A 64 -0.62 -4.30 -16.09
N SER A 65 -0.80 -4.84 -14.89
CA SER A 65 -0.28 -6.17 -14.53
C SER A 65 -1.28 -7.28 -14.87
N GLN A 66 -0.88 -8.54 -14.69
CA GLN A 66 -1.75 -9.72 -14.88
C GLN A 66 -2.59 -10.06 -13.63
N ARG A 67 -2.60 -9.20 -12.60
CA ARG A 67 -3.26 -9.48 -11.32
C ARG A 67 -3.92 -8.21 -10.77
N VAL A 68 -5.04 -8.39 -10.09
CA VAL A 68 -5.74 -7.30 -9.40
C VAL A 68 -5.15 -7.05 -8.00
N GLY A 69 -5.52 -5.92 -7.41
CA GLY A 69 -5.33 -5.59 -6.00
C GLY A 69 -4.13 -4.72 -5.67
N GLY A 70 -3.20 -4.54 -6.62
CA GLY A 70 -2.01 -3.73 -6.42
C GLY A 70 -1.20 -4.17 -5.20
N VAL A 71 -0.60 -3.22 -4.48
CA VAL A 71 0.24 -3.53 -3.30
C VAL A 71 -0.53 -4.15 -2.14
N ALA A 72 -1.81 -3.82 -2.00
CA ALA A 72 -2.66 -4.36 -0.95
C ALA A 72 -2.85 -5.89 -1.07
N ALA A 73 -2.73 -6.44 -2.28
CA ALA A 73 -2.88 -7.88 -2.50
C ALA A 73 -1.70 -8.71 -1.98
N ILE A 74 -0.54 -8.07 -1.81
CA ILE A 74 0.72 -8.78 -1.57
C ILE A 74 1.48 -8.27 -0.34
N THR A 75 0.97 -7.25 0.36
CA THR A 75 1.62 -6.74 1.57
C THR A 75 0.60 -6.54 2.69
N GLY A 76 0.99 -6.91 3.92
CA GLY A 76 0.15 -6.71 5.11
C GLY A 76 -1.22 -7.40 5.04
N PRO A 77 -2.23 -6.91 5.77
CA PRO A 77 -3.53 -7.60 5.89
C PRO A 77 -4.52 -7.28 4.74
N GLY A 78 -4.07 -6.74 3.61
CA GLY A 78 -4.95 -6.21 2.56
C GLY A 78 -5.58 -7.26 1.63
N ALA A 79 -5.00 -8.45 1.53
CA ALA A 79 -5.42 -9.47 0.55
C ALA A 79 -6.91 -9.88 0.67
N PRO A 80 -7.47 -10.14 1.86
CA PRO A 80 -8.89 -10.49 1.97
C PRO A 80 -9.85 -9.40 1.46
N LEU A 81 -9.50 -8.12 1.65
CA LEU A 81 -10.28 -6.99 1.13
C LEU A 81 -10.22 -6.94 -0.39
N VAL A 82 -9.02 -7.16 -0.97
CA VAL A 82 -8.83 -7.23 -2.43
C VAL A 82 -9.65 -8.37 -3.02
N GLU A 83 -9.59 -9.56 -2.42
CA GLU A 83 -10.34 -10.73 -2.86
C GLU A 83 -11.85 -10.46 -2.87
N TRP A 84 -12.36 -9.84 -1.80
CA TRP A 84 -13.77 -9.44 -1.72
C TRP A 84 -14.13 -8.39 -2.78
N LEU A 85 -13.35 -7.31 -2.91
CA LEU A 85 -13.60 -6.26 -3.91
C LEU A 85 -13.58 -6.80 -5.35
N ALA A 86 -12.65 -7.70 -5.66
CA ALA A 86 -12.57 -8.34 -6.96
C ALA A 86 -13.78 -9.25 -7.22
N ALA A 87 -14.21 -10.02 -6.23
CA ALA A 87 -15.41 -10.86 -6.33
C ALA A 87 -16.67 -10.02 -6.54
N GLU A 88 -16.83 -8.89 -5.84
CA GLU A 88 -17.94 -7.96 -6.03
C GLU A 88 -17.95 -7.34 -7.43
N CYS A 89 -16.78 -6.95 -7.95
CA CYS A 89 -16.67 -6.45 -9.32
C CYS A 89 -17.10 -7.51 -10.34
N ALA A 90 -16.65 -8.76 -10.16
CA ALA A 90 -17.02 -9.87 -11.02
C ALA A 90 -18.53 -10.17 -10.95
N ALA A 91 -19.12 -10.16 -9.74
CA ALA A 91 -20.56 -10.34 -9.53
C ALA A 91 -21.40 -9.23 -10.19
N ALA A 92 -20.87 -8.00 -10.26
CA ALA A 92 -21.46 -6.88 -10.98
C ALA A 92 -21.28 -6.95 -12.51
N GLY A 93 -20.63 -7.98 -13.04
CA GLY A 93 -20.37 -8.14 -14.48
C GLY A 93 -19.27 -7.24 -15.03
N LEU A 94 -18.40 -6.70 -14.17
CA LEU A 94 -17.28 -5.86 -14.59
C LEU A 94 -16.16 -6.71 -15.15
N ALA A 95 -15.77 -6.41 -16.39
CA ALA A 95 -14.57 -6.97 -17.00
C ALA A 95 -13.36 -6.09 -16.66
N ILE A 96 -12.28 -6.73 -16.21
CA ILE A 96 -10.99 -6.11 -16.00
C ILE A 96 -10.11 -6.47 -17.20
N GLU A 97 -9.66 -5.47 -17.93
CA GLU A 97 -8.75 -5.61 -19.06
C GLU A 97 -7.30 -5.51 -18.56
N PHE A 98 -6.57 -6.62 -18.60
CA PHE A 98 -5.16 -6.68 -18.22
C PHE A 98 -4.23 -6.23 -19.37
N ASP A 99 -2.96 -5.99 -19.05
CA ASP A 99 -1.95 -5.42 -19.96
C ASP A 99 -2.40 -4.10 -20.60
N ALA A 100 -3.26 -3.35 -19.91
CA ALA A 100 -3.86 -2.13 -20.40
C ALA A 100 -3.69 -0.98 -19.40
N ASP A 101 -3.70 0.24 -19.91
CA ASP A 101 -3.58 1.46 -19.12
C ASP A 101 -4.43 2.59 -19.73
N GLU A 102 -4.18 3.83 -19.32
CA GLU A 102 -4.96 4.99 -19.75
C GLU A 102 -4.98 5.21 -21.28
N ARG A 103 -4.00 4.66 -22.01
CA ARG A 103 -3.93 4.77 -23.47
C ARG A 103 -5.05 4.02 -24.17
N SER A 104 -5.74 3.12 -23.47
CA SER A 104 -6.91 2.38 -23.95
C SER A 104 -8.23 3.15 -23.80
N ALA A 105 -8.19 4.39 -23.31
CA ALA A 105 -9.37 5.24 -23.16
C ALA A 105 -10.08 5.47 -24.49
N ARG A 106 -11.40 5.31 -24.48
CA ARG A 106 -12.27 5.56 -25.63
C ARG A 106 -12.81 6.99 -25.59
N PRO A 107 -13.08 7.61 -26.75
CA PRO A 107 -13.68 8.94 -26.79
C PRO A 107 -14.97 9.03 -25.96
N GLY A 108 -15.02 9.98 -25.03
CA GLY A 108 -16.18 10.23 -24.17
C GLY A 108 -16.18 9.49 -22.82
N GLU A 109 -15.22 8.59 -22.57
CA GLU A 109 -15.05 7.96 -21.26
C GLU A 109 -14.54 8.97 -20.22
N LEU A 110 -15.15 8.97 -19.04
CA LEU A 110 -14.61 9.66 -17.87
C LEU A 110 -13.54 8.78 -17.22
N ILE A 111 -12.34 9.34 -17.05
CA ILE A 111 -11.22 8.61 -16.48
C ILE A 111 -11.15 8.83 -14.96
N ILE A 112 -11.20 7.75 -14.19
CA ILE A 112 -10.79 7.73 -12.78
C ILE A 112 -9.40 7.12 -12.72
N GLN A 113 -8.42 7.92 -12.34
CA GLN A 113 -7.05 7.47 -12.13
C GLN A 113 -6.93 6.83 -10.74
N ALA A 114 -6.58 5.55 -10.70
CA ALA A 114 -6.31 4.76 -9.49
C ALA A 114 -4.97 4.00 -9.62
N THR A 115 -3.97 4.65 -10.24
CA THR A 115 -2.69 4.05 -10.66
C THR A 115 -1.71 3.77 -9.52
N GLY A 116 -2.11 4.03 -8.28
CA GLY A 116 -1.32 3.74 -7.09
C GLY A 116 -0.04 4.56 -7.00
N ALA A 117 1.04 3.92 -6.53
CA ALA A 117 2.29 4.60 -6.21
C ALA A 117 3.51 3.83 -6.73
N VAL A 118 4.63 4.55 -6.84
CA VAL A 118 5.95 4.05 -7.23
C VAL A 118 6.92 4.07 -6.05
N HIS A 119 8.09 3.45 -6.25
CA HIS A 119 9.16 3.46 -5.26
C HIS A 119 9.53 4.90 -4.86
N GLY A 120 9.79 5.10 -3.57
CA GLY A 120 10.15 6.40 -3.04
C GLY A 120 11.58 6.82 -3.34
N ARG A 121 11.92 8.03 -2.87
CA ARG A 121 13.31 8.49 -2.88
C ARG A 121 14.07 7.80 -1.75
N ARG A 122 15.19 7.18 -2.09
CA ARG A 122 16.14 6.64 -1.12
C ARG A 122 16.94 7.79 -0.51
N ALA A 123 16.95 7.87 0.83
CA ALA A 123 17.66 8.92 1.57
C ALA A 123 19.05 8.47 2.06
N TYR A 124 19.55 7.35 1.54
CA TYR A 124 20.79 6.69 1.94
C TYR A 124 21.66 6.36 0.72
N ALA A 125 22.97 6.24 0.93
CA ALA A 125 23.91 5.92 -0.13
C ALA A 125 23.88 4.42 -0.47
N ILE A 126 24.14 4.09 -1.73
CA ILE A 126 24.27 2.70 -2.20
C ILE A 126 25.63 2.60 -2.88
N ALA A 127 26.51 1.76 -2.35
CA ALA A 127 27.81 1.50 -2.95
C ALA A 127 27.70 0.49 -4.09
N ASP A 128 28.66 0.52 -5.02
CA ASP A 128 28.73 -0.42 -6.12
C ASP A 128 28.76 -1.87 -5.61
N GLY A 129 27.93 -2.72 -6.23
CA GLY A 129 27.79 -4.13 -5.85
C GLY A 129 26.87 -4.42 -4.66
N ALA A 130 26.30 -3.39 -4.01
CA ALA A 130 25.29 -3.60 -2.97
C ALA A 130 23.95 -4.08 -3.57
N ILE A 131 23.29 -5.02 -2.89
CA ILE A 131 21.97 -5.54 -3.28
C ILE A 131 20.89 -4.79 -2.49
N VAL A 132 20.11 -3.97 -3.19
CA VAL A 132 18.96 -3.24 -2.62
C VAL A 132 17.71 -3.59 -3.42
N LEU A 133 16.72 -4.19 -2.76
CA LEU A 133 15.47 -4.69 -3.34
C LEU A 133 14.29 -3.85 -2.86
N ASP A 134 13.24 -3.74 -3.66
CA ASP A 134 11.97 -3.15 -3.24
C ASP A 134 11.07 -4.22 -2.60
N VAL A 135 10.38 -3.86 -1.52
CA VAL A 135 9.50 -4.78 -0.80
C VAL A 135 8.38 -5.37 -1.66
N VAL A 136 7.89 -4.63 -2.66
CA VAL A 136 6.84 -5.10 -3.59
C VAL A 136 7.38 -6.11 -4.57
N ASP A 137 8.61 -5.93 -5.05
CA ASP A 137 9.27 -6.90 -5.92
C ASP A 137 9.50 -8.23 -5.17
N VAL A 138 9.86 -8.15 -3.89
CA VAL A 138 10.05 -9.34 -3.04
C VAL A 138 8.72 -10.06 -2.82
N HIS A 139 7.67 -9.36 -2.37
CA HIS A 139 6.38 -10.00 -2.10
C HIS A 139 5.67 -10.50 -3.37
N SER A 140 5.88 -9.83 -4.51
CA SER A 140 5.31 -10.27 -5.77
C SER A 140 5.98 -11.53 -6.35
N GLY A 141 7.14 -11.92 -5.80
CA GLY A 141 7.99 -13.01 -6.28
C GLY A 141 8.84 -12.62 -7.50
N ALA A 142 8.93 -11.34 -7.84
CA ALA A 142 9.70 -10.85 -8.98
C ALA A 142 11.22 -10.94 -8.77
N VAL A 143 11.66 -10.94 -7.52
CA VAL A 143 13.08 -11.09 -7.14
C VAL A 143 13.26 -12.21 -6.13
N THR A 144 14.36 -12.95 -6.27
CA THR A 144 14.77 -13.96 -5.30
C THR A 144 15.73 -13.36 -4.29
N LEU A 145 15.52 -13.64 -3.01
CA LEU A 145 16.42 -13.19 -1.95
C LEU A 145 17.72 -14.02 -1.97
N PRO A 146 18.89 -13.38 -1.79
CA PRO A 146 20.14 -14.12 -1.63
C PRO A 146 20.12 -14.93 -0.32
N ASP A 147 21.04 -15.88 -0.18
CA ASP A 147 21.25 -16.58 1.09
C ASP A 147 21.86 -15.64 2.16
N GLY A 148 21.62 -15.98 3.42
CA GLY A 148 22.13 -15.22 4.57
C GLY A 148 21.17 -14.17 5.15
N PRO A 149 21.67 -13.31 6.05
CA PRO A 149 20.87 -12.29 6.72
C PRO A 149 20.36 -11.22 5.75
N ILE A 150 19.13 -10.78 5.95
CA ILE A 150 18.43 -9.82 5.12
C ILE A 150 18.02 -8.63 5.99
N ALA A 151 18.51 -7.44 5.65
CA ALA A 151 18.11 -6.22 6.33
C ALA A 151 16.81 -5.68 5.74
N LEU A 152 15.89 -5.26 6.59
CA LEU A 152 14.61 -4.63 6.23
C LEU A 152 14.64 -3.19 6.73
N PHE A 153 14.66 -2.21 5.82
CA PHE A 153 14.60 -0.81 6.21
C PHE A 153 13.14 -0.36 6.33
N ASP A 154 12.70 -0.11 7.57
CA ASP A 154 11.35 0.33 7.91
C ASP A 154 11.35 1.73 8.54
N PRO A 155 11.26 2.79 7.71
CA PRO A 155 11.06 4.14 8.21
C PRO A 155 9.58 4.43 8.53
N ILE A 156 8.65 3.52 8.26
CA ILE A 156 7.21 3.76 8.38
C ILE A 156 6.69 3.25 9.72
N GLY A 157 7.14 2.08 10.17
CA GLY A 157 6.61 1.40 11.36
C GLY A 157 5.26 0.73 11.10
N GLY A 158 4.93 0.48 9.83
CA GLY A 158 3.68 -0.16 9.42
C GLY A 158 3.74 -1.69 9.37
N PRO A 159 2.66 -2.36 8.93
CA PRO A 159 2.61 -3.83 8.89
C PRO A 159 3.54 -4.45 7.83
N ILE A 160 3.91 -3.72 6.79
CA ILE A 160 4.60 -4.29 5.61
C ILE A 160 5.97 -4.88 5.98
N ALA A 161 6.83 -4.11 6.64
CA ALA A 161 8.16 -4.59 7.03
C ALA A 161 8.09 -5.60 8.18
N VAL A 162 7.14 -5.43 9.09
CA VAL A 162 6.92 -6.33 10.23
C VAL A 162 6.48 -7.72 9.76
N ASP A 163 5.53 -7.79 8.84
CA ASP A 163 5.06 -9.05 8.23
C ASP A 163 6.21 -9.77 7.51
N LEU A 164 6.97 -9.05 6.67
CA LEU A 164 8.12 -9.65 6.00
C LEU A 164 9.24 -10.08 6.96
N ALA A 165 9.48 -9.31 8.03
CA ALA A 165 10.42 -9.71 9.08
C ALA A 165 9.96 -11.00 9.78
N GLU A 166 8.67 -11.11 10.10
CA GLU A 166 8.09 -12.29 10.72
C GLU A 166 8.23 -13.53 9.82
N GLN A 167 8.01 -13.38 8.51
CA GLN A 167 8.18 -14.45 7.52
C GLN A 167 9.64 -14.89 7.36
N LEU A 168 10.58 -13.95 7.41
CA LEU A 168 12.02 -14.21 7.29
C LEU A 168 12.65 -14.75 8.58
N GLY A 169 12.07 -14.44 9.74
CA GLY A 169 12.49 -14.93 11.05
C GLY A 169 13.92 -14.57 11.43
N ASP A 170 14.73 -15.57 11.76
CA ASP A 170 16.12 -15.40 12.22
C ASP A 170 17.05 -14.79 11.15
N ARG A 171 16.65 -14.84 9.88
CA ARG A 171 17.34 -14.15 8.80
C ARG A 171 17.10 -12.64 8.78
N ALA A 172 16.04 -12.15 9.43
CA ALA A 172 15.63 -10.76 9.35
C ALA A 172 16.42 -9.87 10.31
N ILE A 173 16.91 -8.74 9.78
CA ILE A 173 17.39 -7.60 10.55
C ILE A 173 16.43 -6.43 10.28
N LEU A 174 15.45 -6.22 11.17
CA LEU A 174 14.48 -5.13 11.05
C LEU A 174 15.09 -3.82 11.56
N ILE A 175 15.39 -2.92 10.64
CA ILE A 175 15.97 -1.60 10.91
C ILE A 175 14.84 -0.58 10.96
N THR A 176 14.62 0.02 12.12
CA THR A 176 13.58 1.04 12.31
C THR A 176 14.12 2.25 13.04
N GLN A 177 13.62 3.43 12.68
CA GLN A 177 13.92 4.68 13.38
C GLN A 177 13.18 4.81 14.72
N ASP A 178 12.20 3.94 14.97
CA ASP A 178 11.33 4.00 16.12
C ASP A 178 11.94 3.32 17.36
N GLN A 179 11.35 3.61 18.53
CA GLN A 179 11.71 2.99 19.80
C GLN A 179 11.19 1.56 19.94
N ILE A 180 10.14 1.22 19.19
CA ILE A 180 9.50 -0.09 19.15
C ILE A 180 9.23 -0.39 17.68
N ALA A 181 9.57 -1.60 17.23
CA ALA A 181 9.29 -2.02 15.87
C ALA A 181 7.78 -2.02 15.60
N GLY A 182 7.40 -1.52 14.42
CA GLY A 182 6.00 -1.44 14.03
C GLY A 182 5.20 -0.39 14.78
N ASN A 183 5.77 0.78 15.11
CA ASN A 183 5.13 1.80 15.95
C ASN A 183 3.70 2.18 15.51
N GLU A 184 3.41 2.22 14.20
CA GLU A 184 2.07 2.52 13.66
C GLU A 184 1.04 1.39 13.91
N LEU A 185 1.49 0.17 14.24
CA LEU A 185 0.61 -0.93 14.67
C LEU A 185 -0.06 -0.68 16.03
N SER A 186 0.38 0.34 16.77
CA SER A 186 -0.31 0.79 17.98
C SER A 186 -1.75 1.22 17.70
N ARG A 187 -2.00 1.75 16.50
CA ARG A 187 -3.30 2.27 16.07
C ARG A 187 -4.34 1.17 15.84
N THR A 188 -3.88 -0.04 15.55
CA THR A 188 -4.71 -1.23 15.32
C THR A 188 -4.72 -2.17 16.53
N GLY A 189 -3.95 -1.86 17.58
CA GLY A 189 -3.77 -2.73 18.74
C GLY A 189 -2.82 -3.91 18.50
N ASP A 190 -2.17 -4.01 17.33
CA ASP A 190 -1.29 -5.12 16.99
C ASP A 190 0.18 -4.89 17.39
N LEU A 191 0.55 -3.72 17.94
CA LEU A 191 1.95 -3.44 18.32
C LEU A 191 2.55 -4.50 19.25
N ALA A 192 1.85 -4.81 20.35
CA ALA A 192 2.35 -5.79 21.32
C ALA A 192 2.32 -7.22 20.76
N PRO A 193 1.21 -7.73 20.19
CA PRO A 193 1.19 -9.05 19.56
C PRO A 193 2.24 -9.20 18.44
N ALA A 194 2.43 -8.21 17.57
CA ALA A 194 3.44 -8.24 16.52
C ALA A 194 4.85 -8.38 17.09
N ASN A 195 5.21 -7.62 18.13
CA ASN A 195 6.52 -7.76 18.76
C ASN A 195 6.70 -9.11 19.47
N VAL A 196 5.63 -9.74 19.97
CA VAL A 196 5.69 -11.14 20.43
C VAL A 196 6.01 -12.08 19.27
N ARG A 197 5.32 -11.95 18.13
CA ARG A 197 5.56 -12.79 16.94
C ARG A 197 7.00 -12.61 16.41
N LEU A 198 7.48 -11.38 16.30
CA LEU A 198 8.86 -11.08 15.88
C LEU A 198 9.90 -11.76 16.80
N GLN A 199 9.72 -11.68 18.12
CA GLN A 199 10.63 -12.34 19.06
C GLN A 199 10.55 -13.87 19.03
N GLN A 200 9.34 -14.43 18.89
CA GLN A 200 9.16 -15.89 18.72
C GLN A 200 9.84 -16.42 17.46
N ARG A 201 10.01 -15.57 16.44
CA ARG A 201 10.71 -15.89 15.19
C ARG A 201 12.21 -15.54 15.22
N ASN A 202 12.74 -15.05 16.35
CA ASN A 202 14.14 -14.63 16.51
C ASN A 202 14.58 -13.52 15.55
N VAL A 203 13.67 -12.62 15.16
CA VAL A 203 14.00 -11.45 14.34
C VAL A 203 14.98 -10.54 15.10
N HIS A 204 16.08 -10.16 14.46
CA HIS A 204 16.99 -9.14 15.01
C HIS A 204 16.41 -7.74 14.75
N ILE A 205 16.30 -6.89 15.78
CA ILE A 205 15.66 -5.58 15.67
C ILE A 205 16.65 -4.46 16.00
N GLU A 206 16.99 -3.67 14.99
CA GLU A 206 17.83 -2.47 15.07
C GLU A 206 16.97 -1.22 15.23
N ARG A 207 16.65 -0.90 16.49
CA ARG A 207 15.81 0.26 16.85
C ARG A 207 16.59 1.56 16.85
N ARG A 208 15.86 2.69 16.77
CA ARG A 208 16.43 4.04 16.77
C ARG A 208 17.48 4.23 15.68
N SER A 209 17.31 3.56 14.55
CA SER A 209 18.32 3.48 13.49
C SER A 209 17.92 4.33 12.30
N ILE A 210 18.78 5.25 11.90
CA ILE A 210 18.70 5.92 10.60
C ILE A 210 19.66 5.20 9.65
N LEU A 211 19.14 4.67 8.55
CA LEU A 211 19.96 4.07 7.50
C LEU A 211 20.80 5.15 6.81
N ARG A 212 22.12 4.92 6.68
CA ARG A 212 23.06 5.86 6.08
C ARG A 212 23.65 5.36 4.76
N ALA A 213 24.08 4.11 4.72
CA ALA A 213 24.66 3.52 3.52
C ALA A 213 24.44 2.01 3.46
N VAL A 214 24.34 1.49 2.24
CA VAL A 214 24.35 0.06 1.94
C VAL A 214 25.61 -0.26 1.15
N ARG A 215 26.39 -1.22 1.65
CA ARG A 215 27.59 -1.76 0.99
C ARG A 215 27.44 -3.26 0.77
N PRO A 216 28.24 -3.88 -0.11
CA PRO A 216 28.25 -5.33 -0.23
C PRO A 216 28.52 -6.02 1.12
N GLY A 217 27.56 -6.79 1.61
CA GLY A 217 27.68 -7.52 2.87
C GLY A 217 27.52 -6.70 4.15
N GLU A 218 27.31 -5.37 4.08
CA GLU A 218 27.31 -4.49 5.24
C GLU A 218 26.29 -3.35 5.10
N ILE A 219 25.53 -3.10 6.17
CA ILE A 219 24.58 -1.98 6.28
C ILE A 219 25.07 -1.01 7.35
N GLU A 220 25.24 0.27 6.99
CA GLU A 220 25.63 1.35 7.90
C GLU A 220 24.40 2.10 8.42
N MET A 221 24.32 2.22 9.74
CA MET A 221 23.25 2.93 10.44
C MET A 221 23.82 3.92 11.43
N GLU A 222 23.01 4.91 11.77
CA GLU A 222 23.29 5.90 12.81
C GLU A 222 22.19 5.86 13.86
N ASP A 223 22.54 5.83 15.14
CA ASP A 223 21.55 5.99 16.20
C ASP A 223 20.92 7.39 16.10
N ARG A 224 19.59 7.43 16.01
CA ARG A 224 18.78 8.64 15.83
C ARG A 224 19.02 9.70 16.91
N PHE A 225 19.40 9.28 18.12
CA PHE A 225 19.54 10.17 19.26
C PHE A 225 20.99 10.48 19.60
N SER A 226 21.86 9.45 19.63
CA SER A 226 23.27 9.67 19.99
C SER A 226 24.14 10.09 18.81
N GLY A 227 23.70 9.83 17.56
CA GLY A 227 24.52 10.01 16.37
C GLY A 227 25.62 8.96 16.21
N GLU A 228 25.66 7.94 17.07
CA GLU A 228 26.66 6.87 16.99
C GLU A 228 26.45 6.04 15.73
N ARG A 229 27.51 5.86 14.94
CA ARG A 229 27.49 5.03 13.74
C ARG A 229 27.87 3.59 14.06
N ARG A 230 27.15 2.66 13.44
CA ARG A 230 27.36 1.22 13.57
C ARG A 230 27.06 0.52 12.24
N THR A 231 27.54 -0.71 12.13
CA THR A 231 27.28 -1.55 10.97
C THR A 231 26.73 -2.91 11.36
N VAL A 232 25.96 -3.51 10.47
CA VAL A 232 25.48 -4.90 10.58
C VAL A 232 25.74 -5.65 9.28
N ALA A 233 26.09 -6.93 9.39
CA ALA A 233 26.30 -7.78 8.22
C ALA A 233 24.95 -8.22 7.63
N ALA A 234 24.74 -7.97 6.33
CA ALA A 234 23.57 -8.45 5.61
C ALA A 234 23.90 -8.70 4.13
N ALA A 235 23.33 -9.75 3.56
CA ALA A 235 23.50 -10.11 2.16
C ALA A 235 22.75 -9.15 1.22
N ALA A 236 21.62 -8.60 1.67
CA ALA A 236 20.85 -7.60 0.95
C ALA A 236 20.07 -6.69 1.90
N LEU A 237 19.68 -5.52 1.38
CA LEU A 237 18.68 -4.65 1.97
C LEU A 237 17.37 -4.75 1.18
N ILE A 238 16.25 -4.88 1.89
CA ILE A 238 14.90 -4.67 1.35
C ILE A 238 14.42 -3.32 1.86
N ASP A 239 14.08 -2.43 0.92
CA ASP A 239 13.54 -1.10 1.22
C ASP A 239 12.01 -1.19 1.36
N CYS A 240 11.53 -0.98 2.58
CA CYS A 240 10.10 -0.91 2.92
C CYS A 240 9.65 0.55 3.12
N GLY A 241 10.34 1.50 2.51
CA GLY A 241 10.15 2.92 2.70
C GLY A 241 8.91 3.51 2.05
N PHE A 242 8.74 4.82 2.28
CA PHE A 242 7.63 5.58 1.73
C PHE A 242 7.57 5.51 0.21
N ARG A 243 6.35 5.55 -0.32
CA ARG A 243 6.07 5.48 -1.75
C ARG A 243 5.77 6.88 -2.28
N LEU A 244 5.88 7.09 -3.58
CA LEU A 244 5.53 8.36 -4.23
C LEU A 244 4.31 8.18 -5.14
N PRO A 245 3.43 9.19 -5.23
CA PRO A 245 2.31 9.14 -6.16
C PRO A 245 2.80 9.02 -7.61
N THR A 246 2.04 8.30 -8.45
CA THR A 246 2.25 8.28 -9.89
C THR A 246 1.85 9.62 -10.53
N ASP A 247 2.41 9.92 -11.71
CA ASP A 247 2.09 11.14 -12.44
C ASP A 247 0.58 11.24 -12.80
N PRO A 248 -0.01 12.44 -12.78
CA PRO A 248 -1.40 12.64 -13.19
C PRO A 248 -1.64 12.30 -14.68
N ILE A 249 -2.72 11.59 -14.95
CA ILE A 249 -3.22 11.36 -16.31
C ILE A 249 -3.91 12.63 -16.81
N THR A 250 -3.48 13.14 -17.95
CA THR A 250 -4.08 14.35 -18.54
C THR A 250 -5.55 14.11 -18.87
N GLY A 251 -6.43 15.01 -18.39
CA GLY A 251 -7.86 14.91 -18.62
C GLY A 251 -8.60 13.91 -17.72
N ALA A 252 -7.93 13.34 -16.71
CA ALA A 252 -8.60 12.54 -15.70
C ALA A 252 -9.69 13.36 -14.99
N HIS A 253 -10.87 12.76 -14.83
CA HIS A 253 -11.97 13.36 -14.08
C HIS A 253 -11.64 13.41 -12.57
N ALA A 254 -11.03 12.35 -12.05
CA ALA A 254 -10.62 12.24 -10.66
C ALA A 254 -9.34 11.41 -10.52
N GLN A 255 -8.57 11.68 -9.46
CA GLN A 255 -7.47 10.85 -8.98
C GLN A 255 -7.84 10.30 -7.60
N VAL A 256 -7.56 9.02 -7.32
CA VAL A 256 -7.95 8.36 -6.06
C VAL A 256 -6.87 7.47 -5.49
N GLY A 257 -6.76 7.44 -4.16
CA GLY A 257 -5.84 6.59 -3.43
C GLY A 257 -4.39 7.04 -3.55
N ASP A 258 -3.48 6.08 -3.65
CA ASP A 258 -2.05 6.36 -3.51
C ASP A 258 -1.47 7.19 -4.67
N CYS A 259 -2.17 7.31 -5.81
CA CYS A 259 -1.75 8.21 -6.91
C CYS A 259 -1.97 9.69 -6.58
N VAL A 260 -2.75 9.99 -5.54
CA VAL A 260 -2.89 11.34 -4.99
C VAL A 260 -1.86 11.54 -3.87
N ALA A 261 -1.91 10.65 -2.89
CA ALA A 261 -1.03 10.68 -1.73
C ALA A 261 -1.00 9.27 -1.10
N PRO A 262 0.14 8.57 -1.14
CA PRO A 262 0.28 7.24 -0.55
C PRO A 262 -0.03 7.26 0.96
N ARG A 263 -1.06 6.51 1.37
CA ARG A 263 -1.62 6.53 2.73
C ARG A 263 -2.07 5.12 3.15
N THR A 264 -3.18 5.00 3.89
CA THR A 264 -3.71 3.70 4.32
C THR A 264 -4.76 3.18 3.33
N LEU A 265 -5.08 1.89 3.44
CA LEU A 265 -6.16 1.28 2.66
C LEU A 265 -7.50 1.99 2.87
N HIS A 266 -7.75 2.55 4.06
CA HIS A 266 -9.00 3.27 4.33
C HIS A 266 -9.16 4.48 3.42
N GLU A 267 -8.13 5.33 3.28
CA GLU A 267 -8.22 6.49 2.39
C GLU A 267 -8.37 6.07 0.93
N ALA A 268 -7.69 5.00 0.51
CA ALA A 268 -7.79 4.49 -0.85
C ALA A 268 -9.22 4.05 -1.21
N VAL A 269 -9.88 3.26 -0.34
CA VAL A 269 -11.27 2.83 -0.54
C VAL A 269 -12.23 4.03 -0.46
N LEU A 270 -12.07 4.90 0.54
CA LEU A 270 -12.93 6.07 0.72
C LEU A 270 -12.89 7.02 -0.50
N GLU A 271 -11.70 7.27 -1.05
CA GLU A 271 -11.55 8.12 -2.24
C GLU A 271 -12.12 7.47 -3.49
N GLY A 272 -11.92 6.17 -3.67
CA GLY A 272 -12.54 5.41 -4.76
C GLY A 272 -14.06 5.55 -4.75
N ARG A 273 -14.68 5.33 -3.58
CA ARG A 273 -16.13 5.50 -3.39
C ARG A 273 -16.59 6.93 -3.70
N ARG A 274 -15.89 7.94 -3.18
CA ARG A 274 -16.24 9.36 -3.40
C ARG A 274 -16.14 9.78 -4.86
N ALA A 275 -15.13 9.31 -5.58
CA ALA A 275 -14.99 9.59 -7.01
C ALA A 275 -16.12 8.97 -7.83
N ALA A 276 -16.58 7.76 -7.48
CA ALA A 276 -17.74 7.15 -8.12
C ALA A 276 -19.04 7.93 -7.87
N LEU A 277 -19.17 8.54 -6.69
CA LEU A 277 -20.34 9.34 -6.32
C LEU A 277 -20.38 10.71 -6.99
N SER A 278 -19.24 11.26 -7.42
CA SER A 278 -19.16 12.57 -8.07
C SER A 278 -19.51 12.57 -9.56
N ILE A 279 -19.79 11.40 -10.15
CA ILE A 279 -20.14 11.22 -11.58
C ILE A 279 -21.63 11.45 -11.84
#